data_AF-A0A2N6DJ50-F1
#
_entry.id   AF-A0A2N6DJ50-F1
#
_cell.length_a   1.000
_cell.length_b   1.000
_cell.length_c   1.000
_cell.angle_alpha   90.00
_cell.angle_beta   90.00
_cell.angle_gamma   90.00
#
_symmetry.space_group_name_H-M   'P 1'
#
loop_
_entity.id
_entity.type
_entity.pdbx_description
1 polymer ?
#
loop_
_entity_poly.entity_id
_entity_poly.type
_entity_poly.pdbx_seq_one_letter_code
_entity_poly.pdbx_strand_id
1 'polypeptide(L)'
;MDCTKFHEMISLYVDEETSSIQRQALEKHMETCKECKNAMSNQIKLKEMIRESYSKTVDINLSASIMNKIQQPKAVKTNSRMKKISMFVAAAAAVCVITIAALMSLHVDNNTVAGNEKLEEYVIEHVGSAGNEFNGQVESVNIEK
;
A
#
# COMPACT_ATOMS: atom_id res chain seq x y z
N MET A 1 15.95 8.84 55.01
CA MET A 1 15.10 8.41 53.89
C MET A 1 15.65 9.02 52.62
N ASP A 2 15.72 8.27 51.53
CA ASP A 2 16.48 8.62 50.34
C ASP A 2 15.74 9.68 49.49
N CYS A 3 16.04 10.96 49.72
CA CYS A 3 15.41 12.09 49.05
C CYS A 3 15.55 12.01 47.52
N THR A 4 16.64 11.41 47.03
CA THR A 4 16.95 11.24 45.60
C THR A 4 15.82 10.56 44.84
N LYS A 5 15.26 9.48 45.40
CA LYS A 5 14.14 8.74 44.80
C LYS A 5 12.86 9.57 44.74
N PHE A 6 12.63 10.39 45.77
CA PHE A 6 11.46 11.25 45.82
C PHE A 6 11.58 12.46 44.90
N HIS A 7 12.80 12.93 44.59
CA HIS A 7 13.00 13.98 43.58
C HIS A 7 12.51 13.57 42.19
N GLU A 8 12.81 12.35 41.76
CA GLU A 8 12.28 11.80 40.50
C GLU A 8 10.75 11.68 40.55
N MET A 9 10.23 11.16 41.66
CA MET A 9 8.79 11.01 41.88
C MET A 9 8.05 12.35 41.91
N ILE A 10 8.68 13.42 42.40
CA ILE A 10 8.13 14.78 42.37
C ILE A 10 7.96 15.27 40.92
N SER A 11 8.94 14.99 40.04
CA SER A 11 8.82 15.34 38.62
C SER A 11 7.63 14.64 37.97
N LEU A 12 7.54 13.32 38.15
CA LEU A 12 6.41 12.53 37.66
C LEU A 12 5.07 13.03 38.22
N TYR A 13 5.05 13.48 39.47
CA TYR A 13 3.83 13.99 40.10
C TYR A 13 3.37 15.30 39.44
N VAL A 14 4.30 16.21 39.16
CA VAL A 14 4.01 17.52 38.52
C VAL A 14 3.48 17.34 37.09
N ASP A 15 3.93 16.29 36.42
CA ASP A 15 3.49 15.89 35.07
C ASP A 15 2.25 14.98 35.07
N GLU A 16 1.67 14.69 36.24
CA GLU A 16 0.50 13.82 36.42
C GLU A 16 0.72 12.34 36.01
N GLU A 17 1.97 11.88 36.00
CA GLU A 17 2.38 10.52 35.60
C GLU A 17 2.59 9.55 36.77
N THR A 18 2.37 9.99 38.01
CA THR A 18 2.48 9.10 39.18
C THR A 18 1.29 8.16 39.33
N SER A 19 1.57 6.90 39.65
CA SER A 19 0.55 5.95 40.13
C SER A 19 0.01 6.34 41.52
N SER A 20 -1.17 5.82 41.88
CA SER A 20 -1.79 6.07 43.19
C SER A 20 -0.91 5.67 44.38
N ILE A 21 -0.15 4.56 44.24
CA ILE A 21 0.76 4.06 45.27
C ILE A 21 1.95 5.01 45.45
N GLN A 22 2.54 5.47 44.35
CA GLN A 22 3.66 6.42 44.37
C GLN A 22 3.22 7.75 44.97
N ARG A 23 2.02 8.22 44.63
CA ARG A 23 1.46 9.45 45.20
C ARG A 23 1.32 9.39 46.71
N GLN A 24 0.74 8.31 47.26
CA GLN A 24 0.65 8.14 48.72
C GLN A 24 2.03 8.05 49.39
N ALA A 25 2.99 7.37 48.75
CA ALA A 25 4.35 7.28 49.27
C ALA A 25 5.05 8.65 49.30
N LEU A 26 4.85 9.47 48.26
CA LEU A 26 5.38 10.84 48.17
C LEU A 26 4.73 11.74 49.23
N GLU A 27 3.39 11.71 49.34
CA GLU A 27 2.65 12.51 50.33
C GLU A 27 3.12 12.19 51.76
N LYS A 28 3.26 10.90 52.09
CA LYS A 28 3.82 10.46 53.38
C LYS A 28 5.25 10.93 53.61
N HIS A 29 6.10 10.92 52.58
CA HIS A 29 7.47 11.42 52.70
C HIS A 29 7.50 12.94 52.96
N MET A 30 6.64 13.69 52.28
CA MET A 30 6.54 15.15 52.41
C MET A 30 6.01 15.63 53.76
N GLU A 31 5.31 14.79 54.52
CA GLU A 31 4.92 15.11 55.91
C GLU A 31 6.15 15.27 56.82
N THR A 32 7.24 14.57 56.51
CA THR A 32 8.45 14.53 57.35
C THR A 32 9.65 15.24 56.73
N CYS A 33 9.69 15.35 55.40
CA CYS A 33 10.82 15.93 54.66
C CYS A 33 10.52 17.34 54.12
N LYS A 34 11.11 18.36 54.75
CA LYS A 34 10.98 19.76 54.32
C LYS A 34 11.68 20.06 53.00
N GLU A 35 12.78 19.38 52.69
CA GLU A 35 13.53 19.58 51.45
C GLU A 35 12.72 19.16 50.21
N CYS A 36 12.14 17.97 50.24
CA CYS A 36 11.27 17.49 49.16
C CYS A 36 10.01 18.37 49.01
N LYS A 37 9.49 18.91 50.11
CA LYS A 37 8.38 19.88 50.05
C LYS A 37 8.76 21.16 49.32
N ASN A 38 9.95 21.70 49.59
CA ASN A 38 10.48 22.86 48.89
C ASN A 38 10.76 22.54 47.40
N ALA A 39 11.31 21.36 47.11
CA ALA A 39 11.59 20.93 45.74
C ALA A 39 10.31 20.87 44.88
N MET A 40 9.23 20.30 45.42
CA MET A 40 7.93 20.26 44.76
C MET A 40 7.37 21.67 44.53
N SER A 41 7.42 22.54 45.54
CA SER A 41 6.96 23.93 45.40
C SER A 41 7.73 24.68 44.30
N ASN A 42 9.05 24.46 44.21
CA ASN A 42 9.87 25.05 43.16
C ASN A 42 9.49 24.55 41.76
N GLN A 43 9.23 23.24 41.58
CA GLN A 43 8.79 22.71 40.29
C GLN A 43 7.42 23.24 39.87
N ILE A 44 6.45 23.32 40.80
CA ILE A 44 5.14 23.91 40.50
C ILE A 44 5.28 25.37 40.09
N LYS A 45 6.12 26.13 40.79
CA LYS A 45 6.39 27.53 40.44
C LYS A 45 7.01 27.66 39.05
N LEU A 46 7.95 26.77 38.69
CA LEU A 46 8.52 26.72 37.33
C LEU A 46 7.45 26.43 36.27
N LYS A 47 6.58 25.43 36.51
CA LYS A 47 5.45 25.09 35.63
C LYS A 47 4.54 26.30 35.40
N GLU A 48 4.22 27.05 36.45
CA GLU A 48 3.35 28.22 36.35
C GLU A 48 4.03 29.37 35.61
N MET A 49 5.30 29.67 35.91
CA MET A 49 6.04 30.72 35.18
C MET A 49 6.13 30.43 33.68
N ILE A 50 6.31 29.17 33.30
CA ILE A 50 6.27 28.76 31.89
C ILE A 50 4.86 28.99 31.33
N ARG A 51 3.82 28.51 32.01
CA ARG A 51 2.42 28.68 31.59
C ARG A 51 2.06 30.15 31.35
N GLU A 52 2.41 31.03 32.29
CA GLU A 52 2.17 32.48 32.18
C GLU A 52 2.93 33.10 31.01
N SER A 53 4.19 32.70 30.81
CA SER A 53 4.99 33.19 29.66
C SER A 53 4.37 32.84 28.31
N TYR A 54 3.76 31.66 28.21
CA TYR A 54 3.11 31.17 26.99
C TYR A 54 1.62 31.52 26.89
N SER A 55 1.02 32.19 27.89
CA SER A 55 -0.42 32.48 27.90
C SER A 55 -0.85 33.57 26.90
N LYS A 56 0.09 34.17 26.15
CA LYS A 56 -0.23 35.02 25.01
C LYS A 56 -0.71 34.15 23.85
N THR A 57 -1.97 33.73 23.92
CA THR A 57 -2.68 33.18 22.76
C THR A 57 -2.93 34.32 21.78
N VAL A 58 -2.10 34.40 20.75
CA VAL A 58 -2.46 35.15 19.54
C VAL A 58 -3.65 34.41 18.92
N ASP A 59 -4.74 35.11 18.66
CA ASP A 59 -5.88 34.57 17.92
C ASP A 59 -5.48 34.34 16.46
N ILE A 60 -4.79 33.22 16.21
CA ILE A 60 -4.43 32.79 14.87
C ILE A 60 -5.58 31.92 14.38
N ASN A 61 -6.34 32.43 13.40
CA ASN A 61 -7.37 31.65 12.72
C ASN A 61 -6.74 30.57 11.83
N LEU A 62 -6.26 29.52 12.46
CA LEU A 62 -5.65 28.35 11.81
C LEU A 62 -6.69 27.54 11.04
N SER A 63 -7.96 27.62 11.42
CA SER A 63 -9.06 26.92 10.75
C SER A 63 -9.15 27.26 9.27
N ALA A 64 -9.09 28.55 8.91
CA ALA A 64 -9.11 28.98 7.52
C ALA A 64 -7.89 28.45 6.73
N SER A 65 -6.71 28.49 7.35
CA SER A 65 -5.48 28.02 6.70
C SER A 65 -5.43 26.49 6.54
N ILE A 66 -5.99 25.74 7.48
CA ILE A 66 -6.09 24.28 7.44
C ILE A 66 -7.11 23.86 6.37
N MET A 67 -8.30 24.47 6.37
CA MET A 67 -9.35 24.17 5.40
C MET A 67 -8.88 24.43 3.96
N ASN A 68 -8.13 25.50 3.73
CA ASN A 68 -7.53 25.78 2.42
C ASN A 68 -6.54 24.69 1.97
N LYS A 69 -5.78 24.07 2.87
CA LYS A 69 -4.85 22.98 2.53
C LYS A 69 -5.56 21.65 2.28
N ILE A 70 -6.69 21.41 2.94
CA ILE A 70 -7.49 20.18 2.77
C ILE A 70 -8.31 20.23 1.47
N GLN A 71 -8.85 21.41 1.11
CA GLN A 71 -9.77 21.57 -0.01
C GLN A 71 -9.13 21.66 -1.40
N GLN A 72 -7.81 21.59 -1.54
CA GLN A 72 -7.21 21.56 -2.89
C GLN A 72 -7.16 20.11 -3.40
N PRO A 73 -8.13 19.65 -4.23
CA PRO A 73 -7.94 18.41 -4.95
C PRO A 73 -6.69 18.57 -5.81
N LYS A 74 -5.78 17.60 -5.73
CA LYS A 74 -4.62 17.53 -6.64
C LYS A 74 -5.20 17.55 -8.05
N ALA A 75 -5.12 18.68 -8.73
CA ALA A 75 -5.53 18.80 -10.11
C ALA A 75 -4.63 17.88 -10.93
N VAL A 76 -5.12 16.66 -11.19
CA VAL A 76 -4.43 15.72 -12.07
C VAL A 76 -4.49 16.35 -13.44
N LYS A 77 -3.39 17.00 -13.86
CA LYS A 77 -3.23 17.52 -15.21
C LYS A 77 -3.23 16.32 -16.16
N THR A 78 -4.42 15.90 -16.61
CA THR A 78 -4.52 14.90 -17.66
C THR A 78 -3.94 15.53 -18.92
N ASN A 79 -2.79 15.01 -19.36
CA ASN A 79 -2.07 15.58 -20.49
C ASN A 79 -2.82 15.19 -21.77
N SER A 80 -3.68 16.08 -22.25
CA SER A 80 -4.62 15.84 -23.37
C SER A 80 -3.94 15.44 -24.69
N ARG A 81 -2.62 15.69 -24.81
CA ARG A 81 -1.82 15.27 -25.97
C ARG A 81 -1.67 13.76 -26.10
N MET A 82 -1.63 13.00 -24.99
CA MET A 82 -1.51 11.54 -25.04
C MET A 82 -2.76 10.86 -25.64
N LYS A 83 -3.96 11.41 -25.41
CA LYS A 83 -5.20 10.89 -26.02
C LYS A 83 -5.20 11.03 -27.54
N LYS A 84 -4.68 12.14 -28.06
CA LYS A 84 -4.59 12.36 -29.52
C LYS A 84 -3.55 11.47 -30.17
N ILE A 85 -2.38 11.31 -29.55
CA ILE A 85 -1.30 10.44 -30.07
C ILE A 85 -1.74 8.96 -30.06
N SER A 86 -2.42 8.51 -29.01
CA SER A 86 -2.94 7.13 -28.92
C SER A 86 -3.91 6.77 -30.05
N MET A 87 -4.73 7.73 -30.50
CA MET A 87 -5.68 7.49 -31.60
C MET A 87 -4.97 7.32 -32.96
N PHE A 88 -3.90 8.09 -33.22
CA PHE A 88 -3.13 7.94 -34.46
C PHE A 88 -2.26 6.67 -34.48
N VAL A 89 -1.71 6.26 -33.32
CA VAL A 89 -0.91 5.02 -33.21
C VAL A 89 -1.77 3.78 -33.46
N ALA A 90 -3.01 3.75 -32.95
CA ALA A 90 -3.93 2.64 -33.19
C ALA A 90 -4.30 2.51 -34.68
N ALA A 91 -4.54 3.63 -35.37
CA ALA A 91 -4.86 3.62 -36.79
C ALA A 91 -3.67 3.13 -37.65
N ALA A 92 -2.45 3.56 -37.34
CA ALA A 92 -1.25 3.12 -38.06
C ALA A 92 -0.98 1.62 -37.91
N ALA A 93 -1.15 1.06 -36.70
CA ALA A 93 -0.94 -0.36 -36.44
C ALA A 93 -1.90 -1.26 -37.25
N ALA A 94 -3.17 -0.86 -37.39
CA ALA A 94 -4.16 -1.61 -38.17
C ALA A 94 -3.77 -1.67 -39.66
N VAL A 95 -3.29 -0.57 -40.22
CA VAL A 95 -2.82 -0.53 -41.62
C VAL A 95 -1.61 -1.45 -41.80
N CYS A 96 -0.65 -1.42 -40.88
CA CYS A 96 0.52 -2.30 -40.94
C CYS A 96 0.12 -3.79 -40.93
N VAL A 97 -0.79 -4.21 -40.06
CA VAL A 97 -1.25 -5.61 -40.00
C VAL A 97 -1.93 -6.03 -41.31
N ILE A 98 -2.79 -5.19 -41.88
CA ILE A 98 -3.47 -5.49 -43.15
C ILE A 98 -2.45 -5.59 -44.30
N THR A 99 -1.47 -4.69 -44.36
CA THR A 99 -0.43 -4.72 -45.41
C THR A 99 0.47 -5.95 -45.30
N ILE A 100 0.84 -6.35 -44.08
CA ILE A 100 1.67 -7.54 -43.85
C ILE A 100 0.90 -8.80 -44.24
N ALA A 101 -0.39 -8.91 -43.87
CA ALA A 101 -1.24 -10.03 -44.26
C ALA A 101 -1.38 -10.14 -45.79
N ALA A 102 -1.60 -9.02 -46.48
CA ALA A 102 -1.68 -8.98 -47.94
C ALA A 102 -0.36 -9.39 -48.61
N LEU A 103 0.79 -8.94 -48.10
CA LEU A 103 2.10 -9.33 -48.61
C LEU A 103 2.40 -10.82 -48.41
N MET A 104 1.97 -11.39 -47.27
CA MET A 104 2.08 -12.84 -47.05
C MET A 104 1.20 -13.62 -48.03
N SER A 105 -0.05 -13.20 -48.25
CA SER A 105 -0.95 -13.86 -49.21
C SER A 105 -0.44 -13.84 -50.65
N LEU A 106 0.32 -12.81 -51.05
CA LEU A 106 0.92 -12.72 -52.40
C LEU A 106 2.23 -13.51 -52.54
N HIS A 107 2.84 -13.97 -51.44
CA HIS A 107 4.02 -14.84 -51.46
C HIS A 107 3.69 -16.33 -51.34
N VAL A 108 2.40 -16.71 -51.24
CA VAL A 108 1.95 -18.11 -51.26
C VAL A 108 1.70 -18.56 -52.69
N ASP A 109 2.75 -18.68 -53.49
CA ASP A 109 2.69 -19.40 -54.78
C ASP A 109 3.85 -20.39 -54.96
N ASN A 110 4.66 -20.65 -53.93
CA ASN A 110 5.76 -21.61 -54.09
C ASN A 110 6.23 -22.26 -52.78
N ASN A 111 5.32 -22.85 -52.01
CA ASN A 111 5.70 -23.80 -50.97
C ASN A 111 4.95 -25.13 -51.14
N THR A 112 5.72 -26.11 -51.59
CA THR A 112 5.43 -27.54 -51.52
C THR A 112 4.80 -27.90 -50.17
N VAL A 113 3.65 -28.56 -50.25
CA VAL A 113 2.98 -29.21 -49.12
C VAL A 113 4.01 -30.07 -48.38
N ALA A 114 4.27 -29.75 -47.11
CA ALA A 114 5.11 -30.57 -46.25
C ALA A 114 4.42 -31.93 -46.07
N GLY A 115 5.01 -32.97 -46.69
CA GLY A 115 4.44 -34.31 -46.83
C GLY A 115 4.06 -34.97 -45.50
N ASN A 116 2.91 -35.63 -45.51
CA ASN A 116 2.46 -36.53 -44.45
C ASN A 116 3.00 -37.98 -44.64
N GLU A 117 3.95 -38.21 -45.56
CA GLU A 117 4.36 -39.57 -45.98
C GLU A 117 4.95 -40.41 -44.84
N LYS A 118 5.38 -39.79 -43.74
CA LYS A 118 5.99 -40.50 -42.59
C LYS A 118 5.02 -40.92 -41.50
N LEU A 119 3.72 -40.59 -41.60
CA LEU A 119 2.71 -41.08 -40.66
C LEU A 119 2.07 -42.40 -41.09
N GLU A 120 2.08 -42.75 -42.37
CA GLU A 120 1.42 -43.98 -42.86
C GLU A 120 2.25 -45.25 -42.60
N GLU A 121 3.58 -45.13 -42.53
CA GLU A 121 4.48 -46.26 -42.26
C GLU A 121 4.44 -46.73 -40.79
N TYR A 122 4.07 -45.85 -39.84
CA TYR A 122 4.02 -46.20 -38.41
C TYR A 122 2.68 -46.83 -37.98
N VAL A 123 1.60 -46.61 -38.74
CA VAL A 123 0.25 -47.10 -38.42
C VAL A 123 0.04 -48.54 -38.88
N ILE A 124 0.83 -49.04 -39.83
CA ILE A 124 0.70 -50.42 -40.36
C ILE A 124 1.36 -51.45 -39.44
N GLU A 125 2.41 -51.09 -38.69
CA GLU A 125 3.12 -52.04 -37.82
C GLU A 125 2.42 -52.26 -36.47
N HIS A 126 1.56 -51.34 -36.02
CA HIS A 126 0.96 -51.38 -34.67
C HIS A 126 -0.57 -51.62 -34.65
N VAL A 127 -1.23 -51.81 -35.80
CA VAL A 127 -2.68 -52.12 -35.88
C VAL A 127 -2.95 -53.58 -36.30
N GLY A 128 -1.89 -54.37 -36.55
CA GLY A 128 -2.01 -55.76 -37.01
C GLY A 128 -1.92 -56.86 -35.94
N SER A 129 -1.62 -56.55 -34.67
CA SER A 129 -1.49 -57.60 -33.64
C SER A 129 -1.72 -57.09 -32.22
N ALA A 130 -2.65 -57.77 -31.55
CA ALA A 130 -3.09 -57.61 -30.15
C ALA A 130 -3.94 -56.35 -29.90
N GLY A 131 -5.27 -56.40 -29.90
CA GLY A 131 -6.12 -57.45 -29.36
C GLY A 131 -6.41 -57.18 -27.88
N ASN A 132 -7.66 -56.80 -27.63
CA ASN A 132 -8.39 -56.72 -26.35
C ASN A 132 -8.43 -55.38 -25.59
N GLU A 133 -9.68 -54.93 -25.43
CA GLU A 133 -10.23 -54.06 -24.38
C GLU A 133 -9.81 -52.58 -24.38
N PHE A 134 -10.41 -51.80 -25.29
CA PHE A 134 -10.64 -50.38 -25.02
C PHE A 134 -12.14 -50.07 -25.01
N ASN A 135 -12.72 -50.14 -23.80
CA ASN A 135 -14.08 -49.71 -23.50
C ASN A 135 -14.03 -48.22 -23.13
N GLY A 136 -14.20 -47.35 -24.12
CA GLY A 136 -14.17 -45.91 -23.94
C GLY A 136 -15.06 -45.21 -24.96
N GLN A 137 -16.34 -45.02 -24.61
CA GLN A 137 -17.22 -44.07 -25.29
C GLN A 137 -16.63 -42.66 -25.12
N VAL A 138 -16.33 -41.98 -26.21
CA VAL A 138 -16.13 -40.53 -26.21
C VAL A 138 -17.35 -39.93 -26.91
N GLU A 139 -18.35 -39.58 -26.11
CA GLU A 139 -19.52 -38.82 -26.54
C GLU A 139 -19.11 -37.45 -27.10
N SER A 140 -19.69 -37.08 -28.23
CA SER A 140 -19.58 -35.74 -28.81
C SER A 140 -20.47 -34.77 -28.03
N VAL A 141 -19.87 -33.92 -27.19
CA VAL A 141 -20.59 -32.79 -26.57
C VAL A 141 -20.66 -31.65 -27.59
N ASN A 142 -21.82 -31.52 -28.22
CA ASN A 142 -22.22 -30.33 -28.95
C ASN A 142 -22.28 -29.15 -27.97
N ILE A 143 -21.46 -28.12 -28.17
CA ILE A 143 -21.72 -26.80 -27.62
C ILE A 143 -21.96 -25.87 -28.81
N GLU A 144 -23.24 -25.71 -29.14
CA GLU A 144 -23.70 -24.58 -29.96
C GLU A 144 -23.41 -23.28 -29.21
N LYS A 145 -22.75 -22.34 -29.90
CA LYS A 145 -23.14 -20.93 -29.89
C LYS A 145 -22.64 -20.19 -31.11
#